data_AF-A0A8S8ZCF0-F1
#
_entry.id   AF-A0A8S8ZCF0-F1
#
_cell.length_a   1.000
_cell.length_b   1.000
_cell.length_c   1.000
_cell.angle_alpha   90.00
_cell.angle_beta   90.00
_cell.angle_gamma   90.00
#
_symmetry.space_group_name_H-M   'P 1'
#
loop_
_entity.id
_entity.type
_entity.pdbx_description
1 polymer ?
#
loop_
_entity_poly.entity_id
_entity_poly.type
_entity_poly.pdbx_seq_one_letter_code
_entity_poly.pdbx_strand_id
1 'polypeptide(L)' 'MPVPFEALIPYAIIVTMFGVTGAGLSAIKTAQNGGKKARWSLDTWDRVR' A
#
# COMPACT_ATOMS: atom_id res chain seq x y z
N MET A 1 2.12 -9.56 33.71
CA MET A 1 1.35 -10.57 32.94
C MET A 1 1.80 -10.48 31.48
N PRO A 2 2.20 -11.59 30.83
CA PRO A 2 2.49 -11.56 29.40
C PRO A 2 1.24 -11.19 28.60
N VAL A 3 1.42 -10.53 27.46
CA VAL A 3 0.30 -10.10 26.60
C VAL A 3 -0.39 -11.34 26.00
N PRO A 4 -1.72 -11.49 26.09
CA PRO A 4 -2.43 -12.61 25.49
C PRO A 4 -2.38 -12.50 23.95
N PHE A 5 -1.92 -13.57 23.29
CA PHE A 5 -1.73 -13.57 21.83
C PHE A 5 -3.07 -13.52 21.08
N GLU A 6 -4.11 -14.07 21.68
CA GLU A 6 -5.48 -14.07 21.18
C GLU A 6 -5.99 -12.65 20.96
N ALA A 7 -5.58 -11.70 21.82
CA ALA A 7 -5.92 -10.29 21.67
C ALA A 7 -5.21 -9.64 20.47
N LEU A 8 -4.13 -10.24 19.96
CA LEU A 8 -3.36 -9.73 18.82
C LEU A 8 -3.82 -10.31 17.47
N ILE A 9 -4.52 -11.45 17.47
CA ILE A 9 -5.01 -12.11 16.25
C ILE A 9 -5.86 -11.17 15.38
N PRO A 10 -6.84 -10.42 15.93
CA PRO A 10 -7.65 -9.51 15.11
C PRO A 10 -6.80 -8.41 14.46
N TYR A 11 -5.84 -7.85 15.21
CA TYR A 11 -4.95 -6.81 14.71
C TYR A 11 -4.00 -7.36 13.64
N ALA A 12 -3.47 -8.57 13.82
CA ALA A 12 -2.62 -9.22 12.84
C ALA A 12 -3.36 -9.44 11.51
N ILE A 13 -4.62 -9.88 11.57
CA ILE A 13 -5.46 -10.03 10.36
C ILE A 13 -5.64 -8.67 9.69
N ILE A 14 -6.02 -7.63 10.44
CA ILE A 14 -6.23 -6.28 9.92
C ILE A 14 -4.95 -5.76 9.24
N VAL A 15 -3.81 -5.82 9.93
CA VAL A 15 -2.50 -5.38 9.41
C VAL A 15 -2.13 -6.16 8.15
N THR A 16 -2.36 -7.47 8.14
CA THR A 16 -2.07 -8.32 6.97
C THR A 16 -2.94 -7.92 5.78
N MET A 17 -4.25 -7.72 5.99
CA MET A 17 -5.16 -7.31 4.92
C MET A 17 -4.78 -5.96 4.33
N PHE A 18 -4.54 -4.94 5.18
CA PHE A 18 -4.09 -3.63 4.71
C PHE A 18 -2.71 -3.70 4.03
N GLY A 19 -1.79 -4.51 4.55
CA GLY A 19 -0.47 -4.73 3.97
C GLY A 19 -0.55 -5.34 2.58
N VAL A 20 -1.33 -6.41 2.41
CA VAL A 20 -1.53 -7.09 1.12
C VAL A 20 -2.19 -6.15 0.12
N THR A 21 -3.24 -5.42 0.51
CA THR A 21 -3.90 -4.47 -0.38
C THR A 21 -2.97 -3.32 -0.80
N GLY A 22 -2.24 -2.72 0.14
CA GLY A 22 -1.31 -1.63 -0.15
C GLY A 22 -0.16 -2.07 -1.05
N ALA A 23 0.46 -3.20 -0.75
CA ALA A 23 1.52 -3.78 -1.56
C ALA A 23 1.01 -4.16 -2.97
N GLY A 24 -0.17 -4.78 -3.05
CA GLY A 24 -0.81 -5.14 -4.32
C GLY A 24 -1.07 -3.93 -5.21
N LEU A 25 -1.66 -2.86 -4.65
CA LEU A 25 -1.89 -1.60 -5.38
C LEU A 25 -0.58 -0.96 -5.84
N SER A 26 0.45 -0.96 -5.01
CA SER A 26 1.78 -0.43 -5.37
C SER A 26 2.43 -1.23 -6.50
N ALA A 27 2.34 -2.56 -6.45
CA ALA A 27 2.88 -3.44 -7.47
C ALA A 27 2.18 -3.22 -8.82
N ILE A 28 0.84 -3.17 -8.83
CA ILE A 28 0.05 -2.92 -10.05
C ILE A 28 0.39 -1.55 -10.64
N LYS A 29 0.43 -0.48 -9.82
CA LYS A 29 0.80 0.85 -10.30
C LYS A 29 2.22 0.90 -10.87
N THR A 30 3.15 0.18 -10.26
CA THR A 30 4.53 0.10 -10.76
C THR A 30 4.59 -0.62 -12.10
N ALA A 31 3.85 -1.73 -12.25
CA ALA A 31 3.75 -2.45 -13.52
C ALA A 31 3.12 -1.59 -14.63
N GLN A 32 2.03 -0.88 -14.33
CA GLN A 32 1.36 0.03 -15.27
C GLN A 32 2.25 1.20 -15.71
N ASN A 33 3.12 1.68 -14.83
CA ASN A 33 4.06 2.78 -15.13
C ASN A 33 5.40 2.29 -15.71
N GLY A 34 5.43 1.09 -16.31
CA GLY A 34 6.64 0.56 -16.96
C GLY A 34 7.79 0.33 -15.98
N GLY A 35 7.48 -0.06 -14.74
CA GLY A 35 8.47 -0.29 -13.68
C GLY A 35 8.81 0.96 -12.85
N LYS A 36 8.22 2.12 -13.17
CA LYS A 36 8.46 3.36 -12.44
C LYS A 36 7.44 3.56 -11.32
N LYS A 37 7.82 4.27 -10.26
CA LYS A 37 6.90 4.64 -9.20
C LYS A 37 5.80 5.57 -9.74
N ALA A 38 4.59 5.44 -9.19
CA ALA A 38 3.50 6.38 -9.49
C ALA A 38 3.87 7.80 -9.08
N ARG A 39 3.49 8.77 -9.92
CA ARG A 39 3.65 10.20 -9.63
C ARG A 39 2.43 10.67 -8.84
N TRP A 40 2.67 11.48 -7.82
CA TRP A 40 1.64 12.05 -6.96
C TRP A 40 1.82 13.56 -6.90
N SER A 41 0.76 14.30 -6.56
CA SER A 41 0.79 15.77 -6.45
C SER A 41 1.24 16.48 -7.74
N LEU A 42 0.86 15.94 -8.92
CA LEU A 42 1.16 16.56 -10.21
C LEU A 42 0.48 17.92 -10.33
N ASP A 43 1.27 18.95 -10.59
CA ASP A 43 0.79 20.30 -10.84
C ASP A 43 0.23 20.45 -12.26
N THR A 44 -0.23 21.64 -12.63
CA THR A 44 -0.78 21.89 -13.96
C THR A 44 0.27 21.70 -15.05
N TRP A 45 1.52 22.10 -14.79
CA TRP A 45 2.63 21.94 -15.75
C TRP A 45 2.95 20.47 -16.02
N ASP A 46 2.91 19.62 -14.99
CA ASP A 46 3.15 18.19 -15.10
C ASP A 46 2.09 17.40 -15.87
N ARG A 47 0.87 17.95 -16.02
CA ARG A 47 -0.27 17.28 -16.69
C ARG A 47 -0.41 17.64 -18.17
N VAL A 48 0.21 18.74 -18.60
CA VAL A 48 0.08 19.27 -19.97
C VAL A 48 1.01 18.53 -20.96
N ARG A 49 1.97 17.76 -20.46
CA ARG A 49 2.89 16.94 -21.25
C ARG A 49 2.45 15.49 -21.33
#